data_AF-A0A965YDX3-F1
#
_entry.id   AF-A0A965YDX3-F1
#
_cell.length_a   1.000
_cell.length_b   1.000
_cell.length_c   1.000
_cell.angle_alpha   90.00
_cell.angle_beta   90.00
_cell.angle_gamma   90.00
#
_symmetry.space_group_name_H-M   'P 1'
#
loop_
_entity.id
_entity.type
_entity.pdbx_description
1 polymer ?
#
loop_
_entity_poly.entity_id
_entity_poly.type
_entity_poly.pdbx_seq_one_letter_code
_entity_poly.pdbx_strand_id
1 'polypeptide(L)'
;RGQMGSAAEIGRSAAVLEAAKAGKLNIVADGTGGDSWSLEEARKVVEAAIAAGKDFNVIYAQNDGMAQGAVQALEAAGISHGKGGKVKVIGFDFNRFALRNVQAGYWDADMQCNPRQAAQISEWIKSGKMPSGVVYQEELLLTTETITDELIEKWGINADLGKGVITR
;
A
#
# COMPACT_ATOMS: atom_id res chain seq x y z
N ARG A 1 9.73 2.76 -2.24
CA ARG A 1 9.19 3.82 -3.12
C ARG A 1 8.71 3.25 -4.44
N GLY A 2 7.70 3.84 -5.05
CA GLY A 2 7.25 3.50 -6.40
C GLY A 2 8.17 4.00 -7.50
N GLN A 3 7.58 4.21 -8.69
CA GLN A 3 8.24 4.87 -9.80
C GLN A 3 8.61 6.31 -9.42
N MET A 4 9.91 6.59 -9.45
CA MET A 4 10.47 7.88 -9.05
C MET A 4 9.91 9.03 -9.89
N GLY A 5 9.51 10.11 -9.23
CA GLY A 5 9.00 11.32 -9.89
C GLY A 5 7.53 11.26 -10.28
N SER A 6 6.85 10.13 -10.08
CA SER A 6 5.40 10.06 -10.19
C SER A 6 4.73 10.82 -9.04
N ALA A 7 3.57 11.43 -9.29
CA ALA A 7 2.83 12.16 -8.26
C ALA A 7 2.48 11.26 -7.06
N ALA A 8 2.15 9.99 -7.32
CA ALA A 8 1.85 9.01 -6.28
C ALA A 8 3.08 8.71 -5.41
N GLU A 9 4.26 8.48 -6.01
CA GLU A 9 5.49 8.24 -5.25
C GLU A 9 5.84 9.46 -4.40
N ILE A 10 5.83 10.66 -4.98
CA ILE A 10 6.16 11.90 -4.28
C ILE A 10 5.23 12.09 -3.08
N GLY A 11 3.92 11.95 -3.28
CA GLY A 11 2.91 12.13 -2.22
C GLY A 11 3.06 11.10 -1.09
N ARG A 12 3.15 9.80 -1.45
CA ARG A 12 3.29 8.70 -0.48
C ARG A 12 4.63 8.78 0.27
N SER A 13 5.72 9.16 -0.41
CA SER A 13 7.04 9.36 0.20
C SER A 13 7.06 10.56 1.15
N ALA A 14 6.43 11.67 0.80
CA ALA A 14 6.47 12.90 1.59
C ALA A 14 6.01 12.68 3.04
N ALA A 15 4.90 11.96 3.24
CA ALA A 15 4.38 11.67 4.57
C ALA A 15 5.39 10.90 5.45
N VAL A 16 6.06 9.88 4.89
CA VAL A 16 7.04 9.07 5.61
C VAL A 16 8.31 9.86 5.90
N LEU A 17 8.78 10.67 4.95
CA LEU A 17 9.97 11.50 5.10
C LEU A 17 9.78 12.60 6.15
N GLU A 18 8.61 13.25 6.18
CA GLU A 18 8.30 14.25 7.20
C GLU A 18 8.17 13.61 8.60
N ALA A 19 7.58 12.43 8.70
CA ALA A 19 7.55 11.68 9.96
C ALA A 19 8.96 11.30 10.44
N ALA A 20 9.86 10.92 9.53
CA ALA A 20 11.26 10.64 9.85
C ALA A 20 12.00 11.89 10.33
N LYS A 21 11.87 13.02 9.62
CA LYS A 21 12.47 14.31 10.03
C LYS A 21 11.97 14.78 11.39
N ALA A 22 10.70 14.53 11.70
CA ALA A 22 10.11 14.82 12.99
C ALA A 22 10.50 13.83 14.11
N GLY A 23 11.36 12.84 13.82
CA GLY A 23 11.82 11.86 14.80
C GLY A 23 10.74 10.85 15.22
N LYS A 24 9.66 10.70 14.46
CA LYS A 24 8.56 9.76 14.77
C LYS A 24 8.85 8.33 14.32
N LEU A 25 9.75 8.17 13.35
CA LEU A 25 10.20 6.87 12.84
C LEU A 25 11.63 6.99 12.31
N ASN A 26 12.29 5.84 12.15
CA ASN A 26 13.60 5.74 11.51
C ASN A 26 13.47 4.95 10.21
N ILE A 27 14.01 5.49 9.11
CA ILE A 27 14.10 4.79 7.83
C ILE A 27 15.44 4.04 7.81
N VAL A 28 15.38 2.71 7.91
CA VAL A 28 16.59 1.86 7.97
C VAL A 28 16.99 1.26 6.62
N ALA A 29 16.05 1.24 5.67
CA ALA A 29 16.23 0.85 4.29
C ALA A 29 15.23 1.64 3.43
N ASP A 30 15.65 2.05 2.24
CA ASP A 30 14.82 2.72 1.24
C ASP A 30 15.27 2.24 -0.14
N GLY A 31 14.31 1.96 -1.01
CA GLY A 31 14.53 1.42 -2.34
C GLY A 31 13.31 1.63 -3.22
N THR A 32 13.49 1.50 -4.53
CA THR A 32 12.43 1.71 -5.53
C THR A 32 11.92 0.39 -6.08
N GLY A 33 10.62 0.33 -6.41
CA GLY A 33 10.03 -0.73 -7.24
C GLY A 33 10.36 -0.57 -8.74
N GLY A 34 11.33 0.27 -9.09
CA GLY A 34 11.67 0.61 -10.47
C GLY A 34 10.57 1.41 -11.17
N ASP A 35 10.65 1.46 -12.50
CA ASP A 35 9.73 2.26 -13.32
C ASP A 35 8.31 1.68 -13.44
N SER A 36 8.12 0.45 -12.95
CA SER A 36 6.87 -0.31 -13.11
C SER A 36 6.20 -0.69 -11.79
N TRP A 37 6.63 -0.10 -10.66
CA TRP A 37 6.08 -0.44 -9.34
C TRP A 37 6.13 -1.94 -9.05
N SER A 38 7.27 -2.54 -9.40
CA SER A 38 7.46 -3.97 -9.49
C SER A 38 7.48 -4.65 -8.13
N LEU A 39 6.74 -5.75 -8.06
CA LEU A 39 6.81 -6.73 -6.99
C LEU A 39 8.25 -7.25 -6.81
N GLU A 40 8.89 -7.65 -7.89
CA GLU A 40 10.23 -8.27 -7.86
C GLU A 40 11.30 -7.30 -7.36
N GLU A 41 11.22 -6.03 -7.76
CA GLU A 41 12.17 -5.03 -7.30
C GLU A 41 11.95 -4.71 -5.82
N ALA A 42 10.69 -4.61 -5.37
CA ALA A 42 10.38 -4.45 -3.94
C ALA A 42 10.86 -5.64 -3.10
N ARG A 43 10.69 -6.87 -3.60
CA ARG A 43 11.19 -8.08 -2.96
C ARG A 43 12.70 -8.00 -2.74
N LYS A 44 13.48 -7.66 -3.79
CA LYS A 44 14.94 -7.49 -3.69
C LYS A 44 15.36 -6.45 -2.66
N VAL A 45 14.63 -5.34 -2.54
CA VAL A 45 14.93 -4.29 -1.54
C VAL A 45 14.80 -4.85 -0.12
N VAL A 46 13.75 -5.62 0.16
CA VAL A 46 13.52 -6.22 1.49
C VAL A 46 14.54 -7.33 1.75
N GLU A 47 14.81 -8.19 0.77
CA GLU A 47 15.85 -9.22 0.86
C GLU A 47 17.23 -8.62 1.17
N ALA A 48 17.58 -7.52 0.52
CA ALA A 48 18.83 -6.81 0.78
C ALA A 48 18.87 -6.22 2.19
N ALA A 49 17.77 -5.67 2.70
CA ALA A 49 17.69 -5.16 4.07
C ALA A 49 17.86 -6.29 5.11
N ILE A 50 17.23 -7.44 4.88
CA ILE A 50 17.36 -8.63 5.73
C ILE A 50 18.81 -9.15 5.69
N ALA A 51 19.40 -9.31 4.50
CA ALA A 51 20.77 -9.78 4.34
C ALA A 51 21.80 -8.83 4.97
N ALA A 52 21.53 -7.52 4.95
CA ALA A 52 22.34 -6.52 5.61
C ALA A 52 22.15 -6.46 7.15
N GLY A 53 21.32 -7.34 7.73
CA GLY A 53 21.06 -7.40 9.16
C GLY A 53 20.33 -6.16 9.70
N LYS A 54 19.55 -5.47 8.87
CA LYS A 54 18.76 -4.32 9.31
C LYS A 54 17.65 -4.79 10.25
N ASP A 55 17.48 -4.12 11.37
CA ASP A 55 16.33 -4.34 12.24
C ASP A 55 15.20 -3.38 11.85
N PHE A 56 14.04 -3.96 11.56
CA PHE A 56 12.84 -3.24 11.15
C PHE A 56 11.59 -3.98 11.60
N ASN A 57 10.51 -3.23 11.79
CA ASN A 57 9.22 -3.72 12.27
C ASN A 57 8.03 -3.18 11.45
N VAL A 58 8.27 -2.40 10.40
CA VAL A 58 7.25 -1.88 9.49
C VAL A 58 7.81 -1.88 8.08
N ILE A 59 7.01 -2.34 7.11
CA ILE A 59 7.21 -2.14 5.69
C ILE A 59 6.08 -1.26 5.18
N TYR A 60 6.49 -0.11 4.63
CA TYR A 60 5.62 0.81 3.90
C TYR A 60 5.86 0.61 2.41
N ALA A 61 5.05 -0.22 1.77
CA ALA A 61 5.15 -0.49 0.34
C ALA A 61 4.17 0.42 -0.40
N GLN A 62 4.65 1.19 -1.37
CA GLN A 62 3.83 2.24 -1.97
C GLN A 62 2.79 1.73 -2.96
N ASN A 63 2.65 0.43 -3.18
CA ASN A 63 1.47 -0.20 -3.76
C ASN A 63 1.33 -1.65 -3.29
N ASP A 64 0.20 -2.28 -3.63
CA ASP A 64 -0.11 -3.66 -3.24
C ASP A 64 0.81 -4.69 -3.88
N GLY A 65 1.24 -4.49 -5.13
CA GLY A 65 2.19 -5.39 -5.78
C GLY A 65 3.55 -5.42 -5.07
N MET A 66 4.05 -4.25 -4.68
CA MET A 66 5.27 -4.12 -3.90
C MET A 66 5.10 -4.69 -2.48
N ALA A 67 3.93 -4.52 -1.84
CA ALA A 67 3.63 -5.12 -0.54
C ALA A 67 3.69 -6.65 -0.62
N GLN A 68 3.14 -7.23 -1.69
CA GLN A 68 3.23 -8.67 -1.94
C GLN A 68 4.69 -9.13 -2.06
N GLY A 69 5.52 -8.41 -2.81
CA GLY A 69 6.94 -8.75 -2.97
C GLY A 69 7.72 -8.67 -1.66
N ALA A 70 7.43 -7.66 -0.85
CA ALA A 70 7.99 -7.54 0.49
C ALA A 70 7.59 -8.70 1.40
N VAL A 71 6.32 -9.12 1.36
CA VAL A 71 5.84 -10.27 2.13
C VAL A 71 6.49 -11.58 1.68
N GLN A 72 6.68 -11.79 0.38
CA GLN A 72 7.42 -12.95 -0.12
C GLN A 72 8.85 -13.02 0.42
N ALA A 73 9.54 -11.87 0.54
CA ALA A 73 10.87 -11.81 1.16
C ALA A 73 10.83 -12.18 2.65
N LEU A 74 9.82 -11.72 3.39
CA LEU A 74 9.65 -12.03 4.80
C LEU A 74 9.36 -13.52 5.02
N GLU A 75 8.45 -14.10 4.24
CA GLU A 75 8.12 -15.53 4.28
C GLU A 75 9.33 -16.39 3.97
N ALA A 76 10.11 -16.04 2.93
CA ALA A 76 11.33 -16.75 2.57
C ALA A 76 12.40 -16.70 3.69
N ALA A 77 12.42 -15.62 4.47
CA ALA A 77 13.32 -15.45 5.61
C ALA A 77 12.75 -16.00 6.94
N GLY A 78 11.53 -16.52 6.95
CA GLY A 78 10.85 -16.99 8.18
C GLY A 78 10.55 -15.87 9.18
N ILE A 79 10.40 -14.62 8.71
CA ILE A 79 10.09 -13.47 9.56
C ILE A 79 8.57 -13.30 9.64
N SER A 80 8.01 -13.43 10.85
CA SER A 80 6.57 -13.25 11.05
C SER A 80 6.11 -11.82 10.72
N HIS A 81 4.94 -11.72 10.13
CA HIS A 81 4.38 -10.44 9.68
C HIS A 81 2.86 -10.38 9.85
N GLY A 82 2.28 -9.21 9.56
CA GLY A 82 0.84 -9.01 9.69
C GLY A 82 0.37 -8.86 11.14
N LYS A 83 -0.89 -9.20 11.39
CA LYS A 83 -1.53 -9.10 12.70
C LYS A 83 -0.81 -10.00 13.71
N GLY A 84 -0.19 -9.38 14.71
CA GLY A 84 0.60 -10.07 15.75
C GLY A 84 2.01 -10.52 15.31
N GLY A 85 2.41 -10.30 14.05
CA GLY A 85 3.75 -10.59 13.57
C GLY A 85 4.80 -9.54 13.96
N LYS A 86 6.08 -9.86 13.74
CA LYS A 86 7.22 -8.96 13.97
C LYS A 86 7.13 -7.71 13.08
N VAL A 87 6.80 -7.91 11.80
CA VAL A 87 6.81 -6.84 10.79
C VAL A 87 5.40 -6.48 10.36
N LYS A 88 5.06 -5.20 10.46
CA LYS A 88 3.80 -4.64 9.97
C LYS A 88 3.86 -4.37 8.48
N VAL A 89 2.79 -4.71 7.75
CA VAL A 89 2.75 -4.56 6.29
C VAL A 89 1.64 -3.59 5.91
N ILE A 90 2.02 -2.54 5.18
CA ILE A 90 1.12 -1.50 4.67
C ILE A 90 1.23 -1.45 3.14
N GLY A 91 0.09 -1.61 2.47
CA GLY A 91 -0.09 -1.50 1.02
C GLY A 91 -0.89 -0.25 0.61
N PHE A 92 -1.00 -0.06 -0.70
CA PHE A 92 -1.78 1.02 -1.32
C PHE A 92 -2.38 0.50 -2.62
N ASP A 93 -3.59 0.97 -2.93
CA ASP A 93 -4.34 0.87 -4.20
C ASP A 93 -5.72 0.20 -4.02
N PHE A 94 -5.95 -0.52 -2.92
CA PHE A 94 -7.20 -1.24 -2.65
C PHE A 94 -7.49 -2.38 -3.62
N ASN A 95 -6.47 -3.10 -4.11
CA ASN A 95 -6.73 -4.34 -4.84
C ASN A 95 -7.50 -5.32 -3.94
N ARG A 96 -8.54 -5.98 -4.46
CA ARG A 96 -9.34 -6.89 -3.63
C ARG A 96 -8.49 -8.01 -3.02
N PHE A 97 -7.45 -8.50 -3.71
CA PHE A 97 -6.53 -9.47 -3.11
C PHE A 97 -5.79 -8.91 -1.88
N ALA A 98 -5.36 -7.64 -1.92
CA ALA A 98 -4.66 -6.98 -0.82
C ALA A 98 -5.60 -6.72 0.36
N LEU A 99 -6.81 -6.26 0.07
CA LEU A 99 -7.87 -6.11 1.07
C LEU A 99 -8.23 -7.46 1.72
N ARG A 100 -8.25 -8.56 0.97
CA ARG A 100 -8.44 -9.91 1.53
C ARG A 100 -7.26 -10.33 2.41
N ASN A 101 -6.02 -9.97 2.04
CA ASN A 101 -4.84 -10.17 2.90
C ASN A 101 -4.94 -9.36 4.21
N VAL A 102 -5.41 -8.10 4.16
CA VAL A 102 -5.68 -7.31 5.38
C VAL A 102 -6.80 -7.95 6.21
N GLN A 103 -7.90 -8.38 5.59
CA GLN A 103 -9.00 -9.06 6.29
C GLN A 103 -8.55 -10.35 6.98
N ALA A 104 -7.64 -11.09 6.37
CA ALA A 104 -7.07 -12.31 6.95
C ALA A 104 -6.02 -12.02 8.05
N GLY A 105 -5.64 -10.76 8.26
CA GLY A 105 -4.54 -10.38 9.15
C GLY A 105 -3.15 -10.72 8.60
N TYR A 106 -3.06 -11.11 7.33
CA TYR A 106 -1.79 -11.37 6.66
C TYR A 106 -1.02 -10.06 6.42
N TRP A 107 -1.75 -8.98 6.12
CA TRP A 107 -1.27 -7.59 6.11
C TRP A 107 -1.98 -6.79 7.22
N ASP A 108 -1.43 -5.64 7.61
CA ASP A 108 -2.00 -4.84 8.70
C ASP A 108 -2.92 -3.72 8.20
N ALA A 109 -2.60 -3.12 7.05
CA ALA A 109 -3.39 -2.06 6.47
C ALA A 109 -3.20 -1.92 4.95
N ASP A 110 -4.20 -1.33 4.31
CA ASP A 110 -4.17 -0.90 2.91
C ASP A 110 -4.82 0.48 2.84
N MET A 111 -4.27 1.36 2.01
CA MET A 111 -4.72 2.74 1.82
C MET A 111 -5.22 2.94 0.38
N GLN A 112 -6.38 3.57 0.27
CA GLN A 112 -7.04 3.76 -1.01
C GLN A 112 -6.27 4.78 -1.84
N CYS A 113 -5.98 4.41 -3.09
CA CYS A 113 -5.89 5.37 -4.17
C CYS A 113 -7.29 5.45 -4.79
N ASN A 114 -7.90 6.63 -4.95
CA ASN A 114 -9.29 6.70 -5.40
C ASN A 114 -9.41 6.83 -6.94
N PRO A 115 -9.59 5.74 -7.71
CA PRO A 115 -9.73 5.84 -9.17
C PRO A 115 -11.06 6.47 -9.60
N ARG A 116 -12.03 6.59 -8.68
CA ARG A 116 -13.36 7.14 -8.97
C ARG A 116 -13.31 8.63 -9.27
N GLN A 117 -12.19 9.28 -8.98
CA GLN A 117 -11.91 10.66 -9.39
C GLN A 117 -12.09 10.91 -10.88
N ALA A 118 -11.70 9.96 -11.72
CA ALA A 118 -11.85 10.11 -13.17
C ALA A 118 -13.32 10.24 -13.59
N ALA A 119 -14.21 9.45 -12.99
CA ALA A 119 -15.64 9.50 -13.29
C ALA A 119 -16.27 10.83 -12.85
N GLN A 120 -15.91 11.30 -11.65
CA GLN A 120 -16.38 12.58 -11.12
C GLN A 120 -15.89 13.76 -11.98
N ILE A 121 -14.62 13.75 -12.39
CA ILE A 121 -14.07 14.75 -13.32
C ILE A 121 -14.83 14.71 -14.66
N SER A 122 -15.14 13.53 -15.19
CA SER A 122 -15.92 13.39 -16.42
C SER A 122 -17.31 14.03 -16.31
N GLU A 123 -17.98 13.89 -15.16
CA GLU A 123 -19.28 14.50 -14.88
C GLU A 123 -19.20 16.03 -14.87
N TRP A 124 -18.19 16.60 -14.21
CA TRP A 124 -17.99 18.07 -14.19
C TRP A 124 -17.76 18.63 -15.60
N ILE A 125 -16.92 17.95 -16.39
CA ILE A 125 -16.65 18.35 -17.78
C ILE A 125 -17.94 18.32 -18.62
N LYS A 126 -18.72 17.24 -18.54
CA LYS A 126 -19.95 17.08 -19.33
C LYS A 126 -21.05 18.05 -18.92
N SER A 127 -21.14 18.38 -17.63
CA SER A 127 -22.17 19.29 -17.11
C SER A 127 -21.81 20.78 -17.26
N GLY A 128 -20.53 21.09 -17.51
CA GLY A 128 -20.01 22.46 -17.50
C GLY A 128 -19.93 23.08 -16.10
N LYS A 129 -20.19 22.30 -15.03
CA LYS A 129 -20.19 22.77 -13.65
C LYS A 129 -18.90 22.34 -12.97
N MET A 130 -17.85 23.14 -13.13
CA MET A 130 -16.54 22.88 -12.53
C MET A 130 -16.46 23.44 -11.10
N PRO A 131 -15.89 22.70 -10.13
CA PRO A 131 -15.56 23.26 -8.82
C PRO A 131 -14.42 24.28 -8.92
N SER A 132 -14.35 25.21 -7.97
CA SER A 132 -13.24 26.16 -7.84
C SER A 132 -12.22 25.71 -6.80
N GLY A 133 -10.93 25.95 -7.06
CA GLY A 133 -9.85 25.63 -6.12
C GLY A 133 -9.34 24.20 -6.23
N VAL A 134 -8.71 23.70 -5.16
CA VAL A 134 -8.20 22.33 -5.08
C VAL A 134 -9.27 21.42 -4.49
N VAL A 135 -9.59 20.33 -5.18
CA VAL A 135 -10.53 19.32 -4.69
C VAL A 135 -9.77 18.08 -4.28
N TYR A 136 -9.91 17.71 -3.01
CA TYR A 136 -9.39 16.46 -2.47
C TYR A 136 -10.50 15.42 -2.45
N GLN A 137 -10.20 14.20 -2.90
CA GLN A 137 -11.09 13.08 -2.68
C GLN A 137 -10.84 12.49 -1.30
N GLU A 138 -11.93 12.05 -0.67
CA GLU A 138 -11.81 11.23 0.52
C GLU A 138 -11.18 9.88 0.12
N GLU A 139 -10.14 9.51 0.84
CA GLU A 139 -9.45 8.24 0.73
C GLU A 139 -9.65 7.46 2.03
N LEU A 140 -9.76 6.14 1.89
CA LEU A 140 -10.00 5.25 3.01
C LEU A 140 -8.73 4.53 3.42
N LEU A 141 -8.54 4.40 4.73
CA LEU A 141 -7.60 3.46 5.33
C LEU A 141 -8.39 2.29 5.89
N LEU A 142 -8.14 1.08 5.39
CA LEU A 142 -8.67 -0.14 5.97
C LEU A 142 -7.58 -0.88 6.72
N THR A 143 -7.86 -1.23 7.97
CA THR A 143 -6.97 -2.01 8.83
C THR A 143 -7.63 -3.33 9.18
N THR A 144 -6.88 -4.23 9.82
CA THR A 144 -7.44 -5.47 10.38
C THR A 144 -8.58 -5.27 11.39
N GLU A 145 -8.81 -4.05 11.86
CA GLU A 145 -9.88 -3.69 12.80
C GLU A 145 -11.13 -3.14 12.10
N THR A 146 -10.95 -2.44 10.99
CA THR A 146 -12.03 -1.72 10.31
C THR A 146 -12.55 -2.44 9.07
N ILE A 147 -11.78 -3.37 8.51
CA ILE A 147 -12.12 -4.03 7.24
C ILE A 147 -13.30 -4.99 7.36
N THR A 148 -14.25 -4.90 6.42
CA THR A 148 -15.44 -5.76 6.33
C THR A 148 -15.66 -6.22 4.88
N ASP A 149 -16.43 -7.28 4.69
CA ASP A 149 -16.80 -7.75 3.33
C ASP A 149 -17.48 -6.66 2.50
N GLU A 150 -18.39 -5.89 3.12
CA GLU A 150 -19.07 -4.75 2.48
C GLU A 150 -18.08 -3.70 1.97
N LEU A 151 -17.06 -3.37 2.76
CA LEU A 151 -16.05 -2.39 2.36
C LEU A 151 -15.18 -2.91 1.21
N ILE A 152 -14.86 -4.21 1.19
CA ILE A 152 -14.09 -4.84 0.10
C ILE A 152 -14.90 -4.85 -1.21
N GLU A 153 -16.17 -5.21 -1.13
CA GLU A 153 -17.07 -5.24 -2.29
C GLU A 153 -17.27 -3.83 -2.86
N LYS A 154 -17.55 -2.86 -1.99
CA LYS A 154 -17.84 -1.47 -2.38
C LYS A 154 -16.61 -0.73 -2.89
N TRP A 155 -15.48 -0.87 -2.18
CA TRP A 155 -14.33 0.00 -2.39
C TRP A 155 -13.17 -0.65 -3.14
N GLY A 156 -13.03 -1.97 -3.06
CA GLY A 156 -11.95 -2.70 -3.70
C GLY A 156 -11.99 -2.66 -5.22
N ILE A 157 -10.81 -2.72 -5.83
CA ILE A 157 -10.62 -2.79 -7.29
C ILE A 157 -10.17 -4.19 -7.73
N ASN A 158 -10.32 -4.49 -9.01
CA ASN A 158 -9.98 -5.78 -9.62
C ASN A 158 -10.79 -6.97 -9.09
N ALA A 159 -10.57 -8.16 -9.64
CA ALA A 159 -11.33 -9.35 -9.29
C ALA A 159 -11.14 -9.71 -7.80
N ASP A 160 -12.24 -10.11 -7.15
CA ASP A 160 -12.18 -10.65 -5.79
C ASP A 160 -11.82 -12.14 -5.85
N LEU A 161 -10.81 -12.53 -5.08
CA LEU A 161 -10.42 -13.93 -4.94
C LEU A 161 -11.32 -14.69 -3.95
N GLY A 162 -12.10 -13.96 -3.14
CA GLY A 162 -13.00 -14.51 -2.15
C GLY A 162 -12.43 -14.47 -0.73
N LYS A 163 -13.35 -14.53 0.25
CA LYS A 163 -13.02 -14.47 1.68
C LYS A 163 -12.11 -15.64 2.08
N GLY A 164 -11.05 -15.32 2.83
CA GLY A 164 -10.09 -16.30 3.33
C GLY A 164 -9.06 -16.77 2.30
N VAL A 165 -9.13 -16.30 1.05
CA VAL A 165 -8.08 -16.56 0.06
C VAL A 165 -6.94 -15.57 0.29
N ILE A 166 -5.79 -16.09 0.73
CA ILE A 166 -4.55 -15.34 0.93
C ILE A 166 -3.69 -15.51 -0.31
N THR A 167 -3.27 -14.40 -0.89
CA THR A 167 -2.30 -14.39 -1.99
C THR A 167 -0.90 -14.45 -1.40
N ARG A 168 -0.17 -15.54 -1.67
CA ARG A 168 1.22 -15.76 -1.26
C ARG A 168 2.13 -15.58 -2.47
#